data_AF-L8P488-F1
#
_entry.id   AF-L8P488-F1
#
_cell.length_a   1.000
_cell.length_b   1.000
_cell.length_c   1.000
_cell.angle_alpha   90.00
_cell.angle_beta   90.00
_cell.angle_gamma   90.00
#
_symmetry.space_group_name_H-M   'P 1'
#
loop_
_entity.id
_entity.type
_entity.pdbx_description
1 polymer ?
#
loop_
_entity_poly.entity_id
_entity_poly.type
_entity_poly.pdbx_seq_one_letter_code
_entity_poly.pdbx_strand_id
1 'polypeptide(L)'
;MNRTSAQAFHQDFVEAFNSGDIDILLGLYEPHAALVPKPGQDPASGHAEIGEALKQDQAIGVMTAETRYCIQSGSRGASGRRPAVAGGRR
;
A
#
# COMPACT_ATOMS: atom_id res chain seq x y z
N MET A 1 10.91 -16.67 -3.68
CA MET A 1 9.88 -17.46 -2.99
C MET A 1 8.64 -16.59 -2.85
N ASN A 2 7.54 -16.95 -3.53
CA ASN A 2 6.35 -16.11 -3.70
C ASN A 2 5.36 -16.29 -2.52
N ARG A 3 5.53 -15.53 -1.43
CA ARG A 3 4.57 -15.50 -0.30
C ARG A 3 3.44 -14.50 -0.60
N THR A 4 2.61 -14.78 -1.59
CA THR A 4 1.50 -13.90 -2.02
C THR A 4 0.20 -14.09 -1.23
N SER A 5 0.28 -14.50 0.04
CA SER A 5 -0.88 -14.39 0.93
C SER A 5 -0.78 -13.06 1.67
N ALA A 6 -1.82 -12.24 1.58
CA ALA A 6 -1.89 -10.95 2.28
C ALA A 6 -1.63 -11.08 3.79
N GLN A 7 -1.90 -12.26 4.35
CA GLN A 7 -1.64 -12.57 5.75
C GLN A 7 -0.13 -12.69 6.08
N ALA A 8 0.67 -13.26 5.18
CA ALA A 8 2.13 -13.29 5.35
C ALA A 8 2.71 -11.87 5.29
N PHE A 9 2.21 -11.04 4.37
CA PHE A 9 2.60 -9.64 4.28
C PHE A 9 2.30 -8.86 5.57
N HIS A 10 1.11 -9.06 6.18
CA HIS A 10 0.78 -8.39 7.44
C HIS A 10 1.69 -8.83 8.60
N GLN A 11 2.09 -10.10 8.65
CA GLN A 11 3.04 -10.58 9.64
C GLN A 11 4.43 -9.96 9.46
N ASP A 12 4.94 -9.96 8.22
CA ASP A 12 6.23 -9.37 7.87
C ASP A 12 6.24 -7.85 8.19
N PHE A 13 5.13 -7.15 7.93
CA PHE A 13 4.98 -5.73 8.26
C PHE A 13 4.95 -5.46 9.77
N VAL A 14 4.26 -6.29 10.56
CA VAL A 14 4.25 -6.20 12.03
C VAL A 14 5.62 -6.45 12.63
N GLU A 15 6.34 -7.46 12.13
CA GLU A 15 7.68 -7.77 12.57
C GLU A 15 8.64 -6.62 12.25
N ALA A 16 8.62 -6.11 11.01
CA ALA A 16 9.42 -4.97 10.60
C ALA A 16 9.12 -3.72 11.44
N PHE A 17 7.84 -3.39 11.67
CA PHE A 17 7.46 -2.24 12.48
C PHE A 17 7.93 -2.35 13.93
N ASN A 18 7.75 -3.52 14.55
CA ASN A 18 8.14 -3.74 15.95
C ASN A 18 9.65 -3.92 16.14
N SER A 19 10.41 -4.17 15.08
CA SER A 19 11.87 -4.27 15.14
C SER A 19 12.57 -2.91 15.37
N GLY A 20 11.88 -1.80 15.08
CA GLY A 20 12.46 -0.47 15.11
C GLY A 20 13.34 -0.13 13.89
N ASP A 21 13.50 -1.06 12.94
CA ASP A 21 14.28 -0.87 11.73
C ASP A 21 13.41 -0.26 10.62
N ILE A 22 13.59 1.05 10.40
CA ILE A 22 12.86 1.82 9.40
C ILE A 22 13.28 1.47 7.98
N ASP A 23 14.54 1.04 7.75
CA ASP A 23 15.00 0.70 6.41
C ASP A 23 14.33 -0.59 5.91
N ILE A 24 14.17 -1.58 6.79
CA ILE A 24 13.41 -2.80 6.50
C ILE A 24 11.94 -2.45 6.20
N LEU A 25 11.35 -1.56 7.00
CA LEU A 25 9.95 -1.17 6.86
C LEU A 25 9.69 -0.39 5.56
N LEU A 26 10.59 0.53 5.19
CA LEU A 26 10.55 1.25 3.91
C LEU A 26 10.77 0.33 2.72
N GLY A 27 11.53 -0.74 2.87
CA GLY A 27 11.69 -1.78 1.85
C GLY A 27 10.39 -2.49 1.47
N LEU A 28 9.34 -2.41 2.31
CA LEU A 28 8.00 -2.93 2.01
C LEU A 28 7.15 -1.95 1.18
N TYR A 29 7.58 -0.70 1.03
CA TYR A 29 6.91 0.32 0.24
C TYR A 29 7.58 0.51 -1.13
N GLU A 30 6.77 0.75 -2.15
CA GLU A 30 7.27 1.25 -3.44
C GLU A 30 7.93 2.64 -3.27
N PRO A 31 8.95 3.00 -4.06
CA PRO A 31 9.69 4.27 -3.91
C PRO A 31 8.82 5.53 -3.94
N HIS A 32 7.70 5.47 -4.64
CA HIS A 32 6.73 6.55 -4.80
C HIS A 32 5.37 6.21 -4.17
N ALA A 33 5.36 5.33 -3.16
CA ALA A 33 4.15 5.02 -2.42
C ALA A 33 3.61 6.27 -1.71
N ALA A 34 2.30 6.25 -1.44
CA ALA A 34 1.64 7.25 -0.61
C ALA A 34 1.05 6.55 0.61
N LEU A 35 1.36 7.05 1.81
CA LEU A 35 0.81 6.57 3.07
C LEU A 35 -0.25 7.57 3.56
N VAL A 36 -1.48 7.09 3.74
CA VAL A 36 -2.58 7.87 4.33
C VAL A 36 -2.91 7.26 5.68
N PRO A 37 -2.35 7.77 6.80
CA PRO A 37 -2.54 7.17 8.11
C PRO A 37 -3.96 7.37 8.65
N LYS A 38 -4.63 8.48 8.32
CA LYS A 38 -6.01 8.77 8.73
C LYS A 38 -6.82 9.39 7.60
N PRO A 39 -8.13 9.09 7.51
CA PRO A 39 -9.02 9.79 6.58
C PRO A 39 -8.97 11.31 6.81
N GLY A 40 -8.76 12.08 5.74
CA GLY A 40 -8.72 13.55 5.79
C GLY A 40 -7.37 14.16 6.18
N GLN A 41 -6.35 13.36 6.43
CA GLN A 41 -4.96 13.83 6.47
C GLN A 41 -4.33 13.78 5.09
N ASP A 42 -3.41 14.72 4.83
CA ASP A 42 -2.61 14.70 3.62
C ASP A 42 -1.75 13.43 3.57
N PRO A 43 -1.67 12.76 2.40
CA PRO A 43 -0.81 11.59 2.22
C PRO A 43 0.66 11.98 2.39
N ALA A 44 1.40 11.18 3.16
CA ALA A 44 2.86 11.21 3.11
C ALA A 44 3.33 10.54 1.81
N SER A 45 4.14 11.24 1.02
CA SER A 45 4.55 10.81 -0.31
C SER A 45 6.03 10.42 -0.39
N GLY A 46 6.29 9.20 -0.86
CA GLY A 46 7.64 8.67 -1.02
C GLY A 46 8.31 8.27 0.29
N HIS A 47 9.44 7.56 0.18
CA HIS A 47 10.10 6.95 1.33
C HIS A 47 10.51 7.94 2.43
N ALA A 48 10.89 9.18 2.08
CA ALA A 48 11.31 10.18 3.06
C ALA A 48 10.16 10.58 4.00
N GLU A 49 9.01 10.97 3.45
CA GLU A 49 7.86 11.40 4.24
C GLU A 49 7.21 10.21 4.98
N ILE A 50 7.17 9.05 4.33
CA ILE A 50 6.67 7.81 4.94
C ILE A 50 7.54 7.39 6.12
N GLY A 51 8.87 7.49 5.98
CA GLY A 51 9.81 7.12 7.04
C GLY A 51 9.64 7.97 8.29
N GLU A 52 9.45 9.28 8.14
CA GLU A 52 9.19 10.17 9.27
C GLU A 52 7.85 9.88 9.95
N ALA A 53 6.80 9.62 9.18
CA ALA A 53 5.50 9.22 9.73
C ALA A 53 5.60 7.92 10.54
N LEU A 54 6.27 6.89 10.00
CA LEU A 54 6.41 5.59 10.67
C LEU A 54 7.28 5.65 11.92
N LYS A 55 8.33 6.50 11.94
CA LYS A 55 9.13 6.76 13.15
C LYS A 55 8.29 7.37 14.26
N GLN A 56 7.41 8.31 13.93
CA GLN A 56 6.49 8.91 14.90
C GLN A 56 5.55 7.85 15.47
N ASP A 57 5.02 6.96 14.62
CA ASP A 57 4.13 5.88 15.06
C ASP A 57 4.84 4.87 15.98
N GLN A 58 6.09 4.48 15.66
CA GLN A 58 6.89 3.60 16.52
C GLN A 58 7.19 4.19 17.90
N ALA A 59 7.34 5.52 17.98
CA ALA A 59 7.55 6.20 19.27
C ALA A 59 6.31 6.15 20.17
N ILE A 60 5.12 5.92 19.61
CA ILE A 60 3.85 5.92 20.34
C ILE A 60 3.48 4.51 20.83
N GLY A 61 4.00 3.45 20.20
CA GLY A 61 3.82 2.09 20.70
C GLY A 61 4.16 0.98 19.70
N VAL A 62 3.81 -0.25 20.07
CA VAL A 62 3.96 -1.44 19.24
C VAL A 62 2.69 -1.71 18.44
N MET A 63 2.86 -2.28 17.25
CA MET A 63 1.76 -2.59 16.36
C MET A 63 1.29 -4.04 16.53
N THR A 64 -0.02 -4.22 16.53
CA THR A 64 -0.69 -5.53 16.40
C THR A 64 -1.65 -5.47 15.23
N ALA A 65 -1.49 -6.34 14.24
CA ALA A 65 -2.41 -6.45 13.10
C ALA A 65 -3.31 -7.68 13.22
N GLU A 66 -4.62 -7.47 13.16
CA GLU A 66 -5.61 -8.54 12.98
C GLU A 66 -6.13 -8.48 11.54
N THR A 67 -5.83 -9.52 10.74
CA THR A 67 -6.31 -9.58 9.35
C THR A 67 -7.80 -9.93 9.33
N ARG A 68 -8.66 -8.93 9.10
CA ARG A 68 -10.12 -9.14 9.04
C ARG A 68 -10.64 -9.49 7.67
N TYR A 69 -10.13 -8.83 6.64
CA TYR A 69 -10.52 -9.05 5.24
C TYR A 69 -9.33 -8.79 4.32
N CYS A 70 -9.14 -9.65 3.32
CA CYS A 70 -8.16 -9.45 2.25
C CYS A 70 -8.88 -9.52 0.91
N ILE A 71 -8.87 -8.41 0.16
CA ILE A 71 -9.43 -8.36 -1.19
C ILE A 71 -8.27 -8.44 -2.17
N GLN A 72 -8.15 -9.56 -2.88
CA GLN A 72 -7.18 -9.71 -3.95
C GLN A 72 -7.84 -9.29 -5.27
N SER A 73 -7.39 -8.17 -5.84
CA SER A 73 -7.83 -7.72 -7.16
C SER A 73 -6.73 -8.00 -8.19
N GLY A 74 -7.08 -8.73 -9.26
CA GLY A 74 -6.17 -9.16 -10.33
C GLY A 74 -5.66 -7.99 -11.20
N SER A 75 -4.50 -8.19 -11.82
CA SER A 75 -3.72 -7.18 -12.51
C SER A 75 -4.44 -6.47 -13.66
N ARG A 76 -4.22 -5.15 -13.73
CA ARG A 76 -4.63 -4.16 -14.73
C ARG A 76 -4.79 -4.70 -16.17
N GLY A 77 -5.94 -4.40 -16.76
CA GLY A 77 -6.21 -4.50 -18.18
C GLY A 77 -7.40 -3.62 -18.60
N ALA A 78 -7.32 -2.30 -18.37
CA ALA A 78 -8.33 -1.39 -18.90
C ALA A 78 -8.01 -1.04 -20.37
N SER A 79 -8.38 -1.92 -21.30
CA SER A 79 -8.45 -1.56 -22.73
C SER A 79 -9.86 -1.06 -23.05
N GLY A 80 -10.06 0.26 -22.94
CA GLY A 80 -11.27 0.91 -23.40
C GLY A 80 -11.19 1.19 -24.90
N ARG A 81 -11.62 0.26 -25.76
CA ARG A 81 -11.89 0.57 -27.16
C ARG A 81 -13.30 1.19 -27.26
N ARG A 82 -13.38 2.49 -27.55
CA ARG A 82 -14.65 3.13 -27.97
C ARG A 82 -15.08 2.52 -29.31
N PRO A 83 -16.27 1.90 -29.45
CA PRO A 83 -16.80 1.62 -30.77
C PRO A 83 -17.17 2.95 -31.45
N ALA A 84 -16.61 3.20 -32.62
CA ALA A 84 -17.07 4.28 -33.49
C ALA A 84 -18.41 3.86 -34.08
N VAL A 85 -19.49 4.57 -33.73
CA VAL A 85 -20.75 4.48 -34.48
C VAL A 85 -20.51 5.17 -35.83
N ALA A 86 -20.58 4.37 -36.90
CA ALA A 86 -20.62 4.90 -38.26
C ALA A 86 -22.03 5.47 -38.49
N GLY A 87 -22.13 6.79 -38.47
CA GLY A 87 -23.35 7.51 -38.83
C GLY A 87 -23.64 7.34 -40.33
N GLY A 88 -24.57 6.46 -40.66
CA GLY A 88 -25.18 6.39 -41.99
C GLY A 88 -26.24 7.48 -42.14
N ARG A 89 -25.94 8.53 -42.90
CA ARG A 89 -26.96 9.42 -43.46
C ARG A 89 -27.65 8.69 -44.62
N ARG A 90 -28.97 8.63 -44.60
CA ARG A 90 -29.81 8.63 -45.81
C ARG A 90 -30.52 9.96 -45.88
#